data_AF-A0A371P3F6-F1
#
_entry.id   AF-A0A371P3F6-F1
#
_cell.length_a   1.000
_cell.length_b   1.000
_cell.length_c   1.000
_cell.angle_alpha   90.00
_cell.angle_beta   90.00
_cell.angle_gamma   90.00
#
_symmetry.space_group_name_H-M   'P 1'
#
loop_
_entity.id
_entity.type
_entity.pdbx_description
1 polymer ?
#
loop_
_entity_poly.entity_id
_entity_poly.type
_entity_poly.pdbx_seq_one_letter_code
_entity_poly.pdbx_strand_id
1 'polypeptide(L)'
;MTSLPNPAVASSALGVEKGVELGAGVEEWVETEFAGLAGASLGARVGVDVLLGVGVDMVDAGQLAEMIESSGSSFMDLCWTPSEQGYCAGSIPRLAARWAAKEATMKALGRGIGEIDPIDIEVVSIEGEPPLLELHGSARAIARERWVRRVALSLTHEGTFAVAFVVVVGEAVDPVTGTATGVGIGTPVGSRRR
;
A
#
# COMPACT_ATOMS: atom_id res chain seq x y z
N MET A 1 -5.70 40.38 25.62
CA MET A 1 -4.31 40.64 25.21
C MET A 1 -3.40 40.09 26.30
N THR A 2 -2.81 38.92 26.04
CA THR A 2 -1.64 38.42 26.77
C THR A 2 -0.98 37.34 25.91
N SER A 3 0.17 37.74 25.36
CA SER A 3 1.22 37.02 24.64
C SER A 3 1.04 35.53 24.29
N LEU A 4 1.20 35.21 23.00
CA LEU A 4 1.56 33.86 22.54
C LEU A 4 2.92 33.44 23.16
N PRO A 5 3.14 32.15 23.43
CA PRO A 5 4.45 31.65 23.86
C PRO A 5 5.49 31.80 22.74
N ASN A 6 6.72 32.06 23.14
CA ASN A 6 7.89 32.26 22.29
C ASN A 6 8.13 31.03 21.36
N PRO A 7 8.29 31.22 20.03
CA PRO A 7 8.49 30.13 19.06
C PRO A 7 9.75 29.27 19.32
N ALA A 8 10.69 29.74 20.14
CA ALA A 8 11.85 28.93 20.55
C ALA A 8 11.47 27.68 21.38
N VAL A 9 10.29 27.65 22.01
CA VAL A 9 9.84 26.50 22.82
C VAL A 9 9.16 25.41 21.97
N ALA A 10 8.65 25.75 20.78
CA ALA A 10 8.04 24.76 19.87
C ALA A 10 9.07 23.85 19.20
N SER A 11 10.32 24.29 19.11
CA SER A 11 11.40 23.54 18.45
C SER A 11 11.89 22.33 19.24
N SER A 12 11.58 22.19 20.54
CA SER A 12 12.05 21.04 21.34
C SER A 12 11.12 19.84 21.35
N ALA A 13 9.90 19.94 20.77
CA ALA A 13 8.90 18.87 20.80
C ALA A 13 8.96 17.90 19.60
N LEU A 14 9.82 18.16 18.61
CA LEU A 14 9.89 17.35 17.37
C LEU A 14 11.28 16.77 17.07
N GLY A 15 12.23 16.82 18.01
CA GLY A 15 13.50 16.09 17.85
C GLY A 15 14.26 16.37 16.55
N VAL A 16 14.10 17.56 15.97
CA VAL A 16 14.84 17.96 14.77
C VAL A 16 16.19 18.50 15.22
N GLU A 17 17.23 17.66 15.13
CA GLU A 17 18.61 18.12 15.28
C GLU A 17 18.92 19.13 14.15
N LYS A 18 19.46 20.28 14.55
CA LYS A 18 19.85 21.37 13.65
C LYS A 18 20.93 20.89 12.68
N GLY A 19 20.66 20.89 11.37
CA GLY A 19 21.73 20.75 10.39
C GLY A 19 21.38 20.34 8.96
N VAL A 20 20.17 20.58 8.46
CA VAL A 20 19.89 20.39 7.02
C VAL A 20 19.29 21.67 6.46
N GLU A 21 20.08 22.42 5.70
CA GLU A 21 19.56 23.50 4.86
C GLU A 21 18.74 22.87 3.72
N LEU A 22 17.42 23.05 3.76
CA LEU A 22 16.54 22.69 2.65
C LEU A 22 16.50 23.86 1.68
N GLY A 23 16.81 23.58 0.41
CA GLY A 23 16.81 24.58 -0.67
C GLY A 23 15.43 25.19 -0.91
N ALA A 24 15.43 26.44 -1.39
CA ALA A 24 14.30 27.37 -1.53
C ALA A 24 13.06 26.89 -2.33
N GLY A 25 13.01 25.64 -2.79
CA GLY A 25 11.86 25.05 -3.50
C GLY A 25 10.91 24.23 -2.61
N VAL A 26 11.29 23.92 -1.36
CA VAL A 26 10.43 23.16 -0.44
C VAL A 26 9.45 24.08 0.32
N GLU A 27 9.83 25.34 0.55
CA GLU A 27 9.00 26.29 1.28
C GLU A 27 7.75 26.71 0.48
N GLU A 28 7.84 26.82 -0.85
CA GLU A 28 6.72 27.19 -1.72
C GLU A 28 5.67 26.07 -1.87
N TRP A 29 6.10 24.80 -1.83
CA TRP A 29 5.20 23.64 -1.90
C TRP A 29 4.38 23.45 -0.62
N VAL A 30 4.98 23.74 0.55
CA VAL A 30 4.30 23.63 1.85
C VAL A 30 3.30 24.77 2.06
N GLU A 31 3.59 26.00 1.64
CA GLU A 31 2.62 27.10 1.82
C GLU A 31 1.39 26.97 0.92
N THR A 32 1.55 26.42 -0.29
CA THR A 32 0.45 26.31 -1.27
C THR A 32 -0.58 25.23 -0.89
N GLU A 33 -0.17 24.13 -0.24
CA GLU A 33 -1.09 23.09 0.25
C GLU A 33 -1.89 23.55 1.48
N PHE A 34 -1.31 24.39 2.34
CA PHE A 34 -1.97 24.88 3.56
C PHE A 34 -2.84 26.12 3.34
N ALA A 35 -2.52 26.99 2.37
CA ALA A 35 -3.35 28.15 2.06
C ALA A 35 -4.73 27.76 1.47
N GLY A 36 -4.83 26.63 0.76
CA GLY A 36 -6.09 26.09 0.26
C GLY A 36 -7.05 25.58 1.36
N LEU A 37 -6.54 25.31 2.56
CA LEU A 37 -7.33 24.80 3.69
C LEU A 37 -8.04 25.91 4.49
N ALA A 38 -7.65 27.17 4.31
CA ALA A 38 -8.25 28.29 5.04
C ALA A 38 -9.65 28.69 4.54
N GLY A 39 -10.10 28.14 3.40
CA GLY A 39 -11.39 28.47 2.77
C GLY A 39 -12.41 27.34 2.71
N ALA A 40 -12.09 26.12 3.14
CA ALA A 40 -12.99 24.98 3.02
C ALA A 40 -14.07 24.98 4.12
N SER A 41 -15.32 25.10 3.71
CA SER A 41 -16.52 25.01 4.55
C SER A 41 -16.56 23.73 5.41
N LEU A 42 -17.18 23.86 6.59
CA LEU A 42 -17.56 22.80 7.52
C LEU A 42 -18.19 21.60 6.80
N GLY A 43 -17.41 20.55 6.51
CA GLY A 43 -17.91 19.32 5.90
C GLY A 43 -16.90 18.46 5.13
N ALA A 44 -15.74 19.00 4.74
CA ALA A 44 -14.71 18.20 4.07
C ALA A 44 -13.99 17.29 5.07
N ARG A 45 -14.34 16.00 5.08
CA ARG A 45 -13.55 14.97 5.74
C ARG A 45 -12.28 14.75 4.93
N VAL A 46 -11.12 15.10 5.48
CA VAL A 46 -9.83 14.64 4.93
C VAL A 46 -9.72 13.16 5.30
N GLY A 47 -10.02 12.29 4.33
CA GLY A 47 -9.82 10.85 4.50
C GLY A 47 -8.33 10.56 4.54
N VAL A 48 -7.79 10.24 5.71
CA VAL A 48 -6.39 9.82 5.84
C VAL A 48 -6.33 8.33 5.50
N ASP A 49 -5.45 7.96 4.56
CA ASP A 49 -5.14 6.55 4.30
C ASP A 49 -4.48 5.96 5.55
N VAL A 50 -4.98 4.83 6.03
CA VAL A 50 -4.34 4.05 7.09
C VAL A 50 -3.77 2.77 6.54
N LEU A 51 -2.75 2.24 7.21
CA LEU A 51 -2.23 0.91 6.93
C LEU A 51 -3.28 -0.14 7.29
N LEU A 52 -3.75 -0.88 6.28
CA LEU A 52 -4.72 -1.95 6.46
C LEU A 52 -4.07 -3.33 6.56
N GLY A 53 -2.90 -3.50 5.93
CA GLY A 53 -2.20 -4.78 5.96
C GLY A 53 -0.86 -4.75 5.25
N VAL A 54 -0.03 -5.74 5.60
CA VAL A 54 1.26 -6.00 4.97
C VAL A 54 1.38 -7.48 4.64
N GLY A 55 2.12 -7.80 3.60
CA GLY A 55 2.39 -9.17 3.22
C GLY A 55 3.78 -9.31 2.64
N VAL A 56 4.42 -10.42 2.95
CA VAL A 56 5.72 -10.80 2.41
C VAL A 56 5.67 -12.27 2.03
N ASP A 57 6.32 -12.60 0.92
CA ASP A 57 6.50 -13.97 0.52
C ASP A 57 7.84 -14.19 -0.19
N MET A 58 8.36 -15.40 -0.10
CA MET A 58 9.60 -15.83 -0.73
C MET A 58 9.40 -17.18 -1.40
N VAL A 59 9.77 -17.26 -2.67
CA VAL A 59 9.55 -18.41 -3.54
C VAL A 59 10.88 -18.91 -4.07
N ASP A 60 11.10 -20.22 -3.97
CA ASP A 60 12.18 -20.91 -4.65
C ASP A 60 11.77 -21.23 -6.10
N ALA A 61 12.53 -20.71 -7.06
CA ALA A 61 12.29 -20.87 -8.49
C ALA A 61 12.40 -22.35 -8.94
N GLY A 62 13.28 -23.14 -8.33
CA GLY A 62 13.41 -24.57 -8.63
C GLY A 62 12.18 -25.34 -8.18
N GLN A 63 11.72 -25.12 -6.95
CA GLN A 63 10.49 -25.75 -6.44
C GLN A 63 9.26 -25.32 -7.25
N LEU A 64 9.21 -24.04 -7.67
CA LEU A 64 8.14 -23.58 -8.54
C LEU A 64 8.16 -24.26 -9.91
N ALA A 65 9.35 -24.46 -10.51
CA ALA A 65 9.47 -25.17 -11.78
C ALA A 65 8.95 -26.61 -11.66
N GLU A 66 9.38 -27.34 -10.62
CA GLU A 66 8.90 -28.70 -10.34
C GLU A 66 7.37 -28.73 -10.12
N MET A 67 6.82 -27.73 -9.44
CA MET A 67 5.38 -27.59 -9.24
C MET A 67 4.64 -27.34 -10.57
N ILE A 68 5.16 -26.46 -11.43
CA ILE A 68 4.57 -26.18 -12.74
C ILE A 68 4.57 -27.44 -13.61
N GLU A 69 5.69 -28.17 -13.63
CA GLU A 69 5.81 -29.42 -14.41
C GLU A 69 4.85 -30.52 -13.93
N SER A 70 4.65 -30.64 -12.62
CA SER A 70 3.80 -31.69 -12.02
C SER A 70 2.30 -31.35 -11.99
N SER A 71 1.92 -30.06 -12.01
CA SER A 71 0.53 -29.63 -11.83
C SER A 71 -0.34 -29.71 -13.10
N GLY A 72 0.26 -30.06 -14.24
CA GLY A 72 -0.44 -30.23 -15.52
C GLY A 72 -0.65 -28.93 -16.29
N SER A 73 -1.16 -29.06 -17.53
CA SER A 73 -1.10 -27.98 -18.53
C SER A 73 -1.93 -26.74 -18.20
N SER A 74 -2.94 -26.84 -17.34
CA SER A 74 -3.81 -25.72 -16.99
C SER A 74 -3.28 -24.87 -15.83
N PHE A 75 -2.27 -25.33 -15.09
CA PHE A 75 -1.81 -24.63 -13.89
C PHE A 75 -1.31 -23.22 -14.19
N MET A 76 -0.60 -23.05 -15.31
CA MET A 76 -0.12 -21.76 -15.78
C MET A 76 -1.26 -20.76 -15.99
N ASP A 77 -2.33 -21.19 -16.65
CA ASP A 77 -3.48 -20.34 -16.98
C ASP A 77 -4.38 -20.03 -15.78
N LEU A 78 -4.30 -20.83 -14.72
CA LEU A 78 -4.99 -20.58 -13.45
C LEU A 78 -4.20 -19.65 -12.52
N CYS A 79 -2.92 -19.41 -12.82
CA CYS A 79 -2.01 -18.72 -11.91
C CYS A 79 -1.47 -17.40 -12.46
N TRP A 80 -1.22 -17.32 -13.77
CA TRP A 80 -0.65 -16.12 -14.41
C TRP A 80 -1.50 -15.66 -15.59
N THR A 81 -1.75 -14.35 -15.65
CA THR A 81 -2.49 -13.76 -16.77
C THR A 81 -1.71 -13.91 -18.08
N PRO A 82 -2.37 -13.84 -19.25
CA PRO A 82 -1.67 -13.85 -20.53
C PRO A 82 -0.58 -12.76 -20.63
N SER A 83 -0.84 -11.58 -20.05
CA SER A 83 0.13 -10.48 -19.99
C SER A 83 1.36 -10.84 -19.14
N GLU A 84 1.16 -11.47 -17.97
CA GLU A 84 2.25 -11.92 -17.12
C GLU A 84 3.07 -13.04 -17.79
N GLN A 85 2.40 -14.01 -18.39
CA GLN A 85 3.07 -15.09 -19.14
C GLN A 85 3.90 -14.51 -20.29
N GLY A 86 3.35 -13.54 -21.04
CA GLY A 86 4.05 -12.82 -22.10
C GLY A 86 5.28 -12.06 -21.60
N TYR A 87 5.17 -11.33 -20.49
CA TYR A 87 6.31 -10.63 -19.89
C TYR A 87 7.41 -11.60 -19.41
N CYS A 88 7.01 -12.70 -18.79
CA CYS A 88 7.94 -13.69 -18.28
C CYS A 88 8.69 -14.41 -19.40
N ALA A 89 8.05 -14.62 -20.56
CA ALA A 89 8.63 -15.30 -21.72
C ALA A 89 9.32 -16.63 -21.35
N GLY A 90 8.68 -17.42 -20.48
CA GLY A 90 9.21 -18.71 -19.98
C GLY A 90 10.28 -18.61 -18.88
N SER A 91 10.63 -17.41 -18.41
CA SER A 91 11.60 -17.23 -17.32
C SER A 91 11.01 -17.64 -15.96
N ILE A 92 11.49 -18.75 -15.41
CA ILE A 92 11.08 -19.25 -14.09
C ILE A 92 11.34 -18.23 -12.97
N PRO A 93 12.50 -17.56 -12.85
CA PRO A 93 12.70 -16.54 -11.81
C PRO A 93 11.68 -15.39 -11.87
N ARG A 94 11.29 -14.97 -13.09
CA ARG A 94 10.26 -13.93 -13.27
C ARG A 94 8.86 -14.42 -12.88
N LEU A 95 8.54 -15.69 -13.15
CA LEU A 95 7.30 -16.33 -12.71
C LEU A 95 7.28 -16.46 -11.17
N ALA A 96 8.41 -16.84 -10.57
CA ALA A 96 8.57 -16.92 -9.12
C ALA A 96 8.36 -15.58 -8.43
N ALA A 97 8.89 -14.49 -8.98
CA ALA A 97 8.69 -13.15 -8.43
C ALA A 97 7.21 -12.72 -8.46
N ARG A 98 6.47 -13.14 -9.49
CA ARG A 98 5.01 -12.90 -9.59
C ARG A 98 4.23 -13.77 -8.65
N TRP A 99 4.62 -15.04 -8.50
CA TRP A 99 4.02 -15.93 -7.52
C TRP A 99 4.17 -15.37 -6.10
N ALA A 100 5.39 -14.93 -5.75
CA ALA A 100 5.66 -14.27 -4.47
C ALA A 100 4.78 -13.01 -4.30
N ALA A 101 4.61 -12.20 -5.34
CA ALA A 101 3.76 -11.01 -5.29
C ALA A 101 2.28 -11.36 -5.06
N LYS A 102 1.78 -12.42 -5.70
CA LYS A 102 0.40 -12.91 -5.51
C LYS A 102 0.20 -13.40 -4.07
N GLU A 103 1.12 -14.21 -3.54
CA GLU A 103 1.05 -14.67 -2.15
C GLU A 103 1.17 -13.53 -1.13
N ALA A 104 2.13 -12.62 -1.33
CA ALA A 104 2.27 -11.43 -0.50
C ALA A 104 0.99 -10.57 -0.52
N THR A 105 0.32 -10.45 -1.68
CA THR A 105 -0.95 -9.73 -1.80
C THR A 105 -2.05 -10.41 -1.01
N MET A 106 -2.22 -11.73 -1.13
CA MET A 106 -3.20 -12.48 -0.36
C MET A 106 -3.00 -12.29 1.14
N LYS A 107 -1.74 -12.39 1.61
CA LYS A 107 -1.37 -12.15 3.02
C LYS A 107 -1.68 -10.72 3.47
N ALA A 108 -1.35 -9.72 2.65
CA ALA A 108 -1.64 -8.32 2.96
C ALA A 108 -3.15 -8.03 3.02
N LEU A 109 -3.94 -8.73 2.19
CA LEU A 109 -5.39 -8.74 2.26
C LEU A 109 -5.94 -9.67 3.35
N GLY A 110 -5.08 -10.28 4.19
CA GLY A 110 -5.45 -11.17 5.29
C GLY A 110 -6.31 -12.36 4.85
N ARG A 111 -6.02 -12.94 3.68
CA ARG A 111 -6.69 -14.10 3.07
C ARG A 111 -5.63 -15.08 2.56
N GLY A 112 -6.01 -16.33 2.31
CA GLY A 112 -5.14 -17.36 1.75
C GLY A 112 -5.57 -17.85 0.36
N ILE A 113 -4.78 -18.78 -0.19
CA ILE A 113 -5.14 -19.54 -1.39
C ILE A 113 -6.47 -20.28 -1.15
N GLY A 114 -7.38 -20.23 -2.13
CA GLY A 114 -8.72 -20.81 -2.05
C GLY A 114 -9.81 -19.83 -1.62
N GLU A 115 -9.43 -18.68 -1.03
CA GLU A 115 -10.33 -17.52 -0.88
C GLU A 115 -10.11 -16.47 -1.98
N ILE A 116 -8.87 -16.38 -2.49
CA ILE A 116 -8.51 -15.56 -3.64
C ILE A 116 -7.87 -16.48 -4.69
N ASP A 117 -8.34 -16.36 -5.93
CA ASP A 117 -7.75 -17.05 -7.06
C ASP A 117 -6.46 -16.32 -7.48
N PRO A 118 -5.31 -17.00 -7.68
CA PRO A 118 -4.06 -16.33 -8.02
C PRO A 118 -4.11 -15.54 -9.33
N ILE A 119 -4.93 -15.99 -10.30
CA ILE A 119 -5.16 -15.28 -11.56
C ILE A 119 -5.79 -13.89 -11.36
N ASP A 120 -6.50 -13.68 -10.25
CA ASP A 120 -7.16 -12.42 -9.92
C ASP A 120 -6.20 -11.36 -9.34
N ILE A 121 -4.91 -11.70 -9.18
CA ILE A 121 -3.88 -10.76 -8.75
C ILE A 121 -2.84 -10.65 -9.86
N GLU A 122 -2.82 -9.56 -10.60
CA GLU A 122 -1.93 -9.37 -11.74
C GLU A 122 -0.79 -8.41 -11.41
N VAL A 123 0.45 -8.83 -11.67
CA VAL A 123 1.62 -7.95 -11.61
C VAL A 123 1.84 -7.30 -12.97
N VAL A 124 1.55 -6.00 -13.04
CA VAL A 124 1.79 -5.19 -14.23
C VAL A 124 3.20 -4.61 -14.16
N SER A 125 4.01 -4.91 -15.18
CA SER A 125 5.38 -4.41 -15.29
C SER A 125 5.49 -3.49 -16.49
N ILE A 126 5.89 -2.24 -16.24
CA ILE A 126 6.13 -1.22 -17.26
C ILE A 126 7.61 -0.89 -17.22
N GLU A 127 8.25 -0.85 -18.39
CA GLU A 127 9.69 -0.58 -18.48
C GLU A 127 10.02 0.80 -17.88
N GLY A 128 10.99 0.82 -16.96
CA GLY A 128 11.43 2.04 -16.28
C GLY A 128 10.55 2.49 -15.11
N GLU A 129 9.42 1.82 -14.86
CA GLU A 129 8.48 2.17 -13.79
C GLU A 129 8.45 1.11 -12.69
N PRO A 130 8.04 1.47 -11.46
CA PRO A 130 7.77 0.51 -10.41
C PRO A 130 6.68 -0.50 -10.82
N PRO A 131 6.78 -1.78 -10.42
CA PRO A 131 5.73 -2.76 -10.69
C PRO A 131 4.43 -2.37 -9.96
N LEU A 132 3.30 -2.59 -10.64
CA LEU A 132 1.97 -2.31 -10.11
C LEU A 132 1.19 -3.61 -9.89
N LEU A 133 0.21 -3.55 -9.00
CA LEU A 133 -0.77 -4.63 -8.80
C LEU A 133 -2.12 -4.21 -9.33
N GLU A 134 -2.68 -5.04 -10.21
CA GLU A 134 -4.08 -4.98 -10.57
C GLU A 134 -4.82 -6.14 -9.93
N LEU A 135 -5.89 -5.82 -9.19
CA LEU A 135 -6.74 -6.82 -8.55
C LEU A 135 -8.00 -7.00 -9.40
N HIS A 136 -8.38 -8.24 -9.67
CA HIS A 136 -9.57 -8.64 -10.44
C HIS A 136 -10.44 -9.57 -9.59
N GLY A 137 -11.58 -10.00 -10.13
CA GLY A 137 -12.45 -11.03 -9.52
C GLY A 137 -12.55 -11.02 -7.99
N SER A 138 -12.18 -12.15 -7.38
CA SER A 138 -12.17 -12.40 -5.94
C SER A 138 -11.27 -11.43 -5.17
N ALA A 139 -10.06 -11.16 -5.67
CA ALA A 139 -9.12 -10.23 -5.04
C ALA A 139 -9.68 -8.81 -4.96
N ARG A 140 -10.32 -8.32 -6.04
CA ARG A 140 -10.95 -7.00 -6.10
C ARG A 140 -12.16 -6.92 -5.16
N ALA A 141 -12.96 -7.98 -5.09
CA ALA A 141 -14.11 -8.03 -4.17
C ALA A 141 -13.65 -7.88 -2.72
N ILE A 142 -12.66 -8.67 -2.30
CA ILE A 142 -12.09 -8.63 -0.95
C ILE A 142 -11.43 -7.28 -0.65
N ALA A 143 -10.68 -6.71 -1.60
CA ALA A 143 -10.07 -5.40 -1.43
C ALA A 143 -11.14 -4.31 -1.20
N ARG A 144 -12.27 -4.37 -1.90
CA ARG A 144 -13.40 -3.45 -1.71
C ARG A 144 -14.08 -3.64 -0.36
N GLU A 145 -14.34 -4.87 0.06
CA GLU A 145 -14.90 -5.18 1.38
C GLU A 145 -14.03 -4.66 2.52
N ARG A 146 -12.71 -4.60 2.30
CA ARG A 146 -11.72 -4.08 3.24
C ARG A 146 -11.39 -2.61 3.04
N TRP A 147 -12.12 -1.89 2.19
CA TRP A 147 -11.94 -0.45 1.96
C TRP A 147 -10.53 -0.08 1.50
N VAL A 148 -9.87 -0.99 0.80
CA VAL A 148 -8.55 -0.78 0.20
C VAL A 148 -8.66 0.28 -0.89
N ARG A 149 -7.77 1.27 -0.83
CA ARG A 149 -7.67 2.31 -1.86
C ARG A 149 -6.41 2.20 -2.69
N ARG A 150 -5.29 1.77 -2.09
CA ARG A 150 -4.02 1.62 -2.78
C ARG A 150 -3.28 0.38 -2.30
N VAL A 151 -2.55 -0.22 -3.22
CA VAL A 151 -1.65 -1.33 -2.96
C VAL A 151 -0.29 -0.97 -3.56
N ALA A 152 0.75 -1.06 -2.74
CA ALA A 152 2.13 -0.87 -3.17
C ALA A 152 2.84 -2.23 -3.20
N LEU A 153 3.64 -2.46 -4.24
CA LEU A 153 4.40 -3.68 -4.45
C LEU A 153 5.88 -3.33 -4.61
N SER A 154 6.73 -4.14 -3.98
CA SER A 154 8.14 -4.26 -4.32
C SER A 154 8.48 -5.73 -4.47
N LEU A 155 9.24 -6.07 -5.50
CA LEU A 155 9.65 -7.45 -5.77
C LEU A 155 11.06 -7.48 -6.33
N THR A 156 11.75 -8.57 -6.06
CA THR A 156 13.09 -8.83 -6.60
C THR A 156 13.30 -10.34 -6.73
N HIS A 157 14.28 -10.73 -7.52
CA HIS A 157 14.78 -12.09 -7.54
C HIS A 157 16.31 -12.08 -7.60
N GLU A 158 16.94 -13.00 -6.89
CA GLU A 158 18.39 -13.18 -6.88
C GLU A 158 18.69 -14.68 -6.77
N GLY A 159 19.56 -15.19 -7.64
CA GLY A 159 19.82 -16.62 -7.74
C GLY A 159 18.53 -17.43 -7.99
N THR A 160 18.23 -18.35 -7.08
CA THR A 160 17.03 -19.21 -7.14
C THR A 160 15.84 -18.67 -6.35
N PHE A 161 15.98 -17.55 -5.64
CA PHE A 161 14.90 -17.04 -4.80
C PHE A 161 14.30 -15.77 -5.38
N ALA A 162 12.98 -15.66 -5.26
CA ALA A 162 12.24 -14.44 -5.51
C ALA A 162 11.50 -14.02 -4.25
N VAL A 163 11.43 -12.71 -4.00
CA VAL A 163 10.77 -12.13 -2.82
C VAL A 163 9.85 -11.02 -3.29
N ALA A 164 8.69 -10.92 -2.65
CA ALA A 164 7.80 -9.78 -2.82
C ALA A 164 7.31 -9.25 -1.47
N PHE A 165 7.12 -7.93 -1.42
CA PHE A 165 6.58 -7.21 -0.28
C PHE A 165 5.43 -6.33 -0.74
N VAL A 166 4.31 -6.42 -0.04
CA VAL A 166 3.07 -5.72 -0.37
C VAL A 166 2.58 -4.94 0.83
N VAL A 167 2.17 -3.69 0.59
CA VAL A 167 1.53 -2.80 1.56
C VAL A 167 0.17 -2.42 1.03
N VAL A 168 -0.85 -2.56 1.87
CA VAL A 168 -2.24 -2.21 1.55
C VAL A 168 -2.66 -1.06 2.44
N VAL A 169 -3.12 0.03 1.83
CA VAL A 169 -3.67 1.20 2.54
C VAL A 169 -5.08 1.52 2.06
N GLY A 170 -5.88 2.10 2.94
CA GLY A 170 -7.27 2.43 2.62
C GLY A 170 -7.91 3.30 3.68
N GLU A 171 -9.25 3.36 3.66
CA GLU A 171 -9.97 4.17 4.63
C GLU A 171 -10.01 3.49 5.99
N ALA A 172 -9.75 4.26 7.04
CA ALA A 172 -10.05 3.81 8.38
C ALA A 172 -11.58 3.68 8.52
N VAL A 173 -12.05 2.53 8.98
CA VAL A 173 -13.47 2.26 9.20
C VAL A 173 -13.68 1.97 10.67
N ASP A 174 -14.72 2.55 11.24
CA ASP A 174 -15.10 2.33 12.63
C ASP A 174 -15.60 0.89 12.77
N PRO A 175 -14.98 0.06 13.63
CA PRO A 175 -15.31 -1.36 13.72
C PRO A 175 -16.71 -1.63 14.30
N VAL A 176 -17.35 -0.64 14.92
CA VAL A 176 -18.69 -0.74 15.52
C VAL A 176 -19.77 -0.31 14.53
N THR A 177 -19.52 0.76 13.76
CA THR A 177 -20.54 1.35 12.87
C THR A 177 -20.38 0.96 11.41
N GLY A 178 -19.21 0.45 11.00
CA GLY A 178 -18.91 0.15 9.60
C GLY A 178 -18.81 1.40 8.72
N THR A 179 -18.72 2.59 9.32
CA THR A 179 -18.59 3.86 8.61
C THR A 179 -17.15 4.36 8.63
N ALA A 180 -16.72 5.04 7.55
CA ALA A 180 -15.39 5.62 7.49
C ALA A 180 -15.15 6.57 8.67
N THR A 181 -14.09 6.34 9.45
CA THR A 181 -13.66 7.22 10.54
C THR A 181 -12.99 8.45 9.95
N GLY A 182 -13.82 9.42 9.53
CA GLY A 182 -13.31 10.77 9.35
C GLY A 182 -12.74 11.26 10.67
N VAL A 183 -11.43 11.54 10.73
CA VAL A 183 -10.85 12.24 11.87
C VAL A 183 -11.39 13.66 11.85
N GLY A 184 -12.42 13.92 12.65
CA GLY A 184 -12.84 15.28 12.94
C GLY A 184 -11.70 15.97 13.68
N ILE A 185 -11.10 16.99 13.08
CA ILE A 185 -10.12 17.84 13.76
C ILE A 185 -10.90 18.66 14.80
N GLY A 186 -11.15 18.06 15.96
CA GLY A 186 -11.86 18.68 17.06
C GLY A 186 -10.98 19.72 17.73
N THR A 187 -11.44 20.97 17.78
CA THR A 187 -10.89 22.06 18.61
C THR A 187 -10.60 21.57 20.04
N PRO A 188 -9.54 22.04 20.72
CA PRO A 188 -9.24 21.61 22.08
C PRO A 188 -10.39 22.00 23.01
N VAL A 189 -11.00 21.01 23.68
CA VAL A 189 -11.97 21.26 24.74
C VAL A 189 -11.23 21.94 25.89
N GLY A 190 -11.43 23.26 26.02
CA GLY A 190 -10.94 24.04 27.14
C GLY A 190 -11.48 23.50 28.46
N SER A 191 -10.57 23.14 29.36
CA SER A 191 -10.90 22.70 30.71
C SER A 191 -11.56 23.84 31.48
N ARG A 192 -12.85 23.72 31.79
CA ARG A 192 -13.45 24.51 32.87
C ARG A 192 -13.13 23.82 34.19
N ARG A 193 -12.08 24.29 34.88
CA ARG A 193 -11.99 24.10 36.33
C ARG A 193 -12.96 25.10 36.99
N ARG A 194 -13.85 24.59 37.83
CA ARG A 194 -14.50 25.37 38.90
C ARG A 194 -13.57 25.41 40.10
#